data_AF-A0A1B2HUJ7-F1
#
_entry.id   AF-A0A1B2HUJ7-F1
#
_cell.length_a   1.000
_cell.length_b   1.000
_cell.length_c   1.000
_cell.angle_alpha   90.00
_cell.angle_beta   90.00
_cell.angle_gamma   90.00
#
_symmetry.space_group_name_H-M   'P 1'
#
loop_
_entity.id
_entity.type
_entity.pdbx_description
1 polymer ?
#
loop_
_entity_poly.entity_id
_entity_poly.type
_entity_poly.pdbx_seq_one_letter_code
_entity_poly.pdbx_strand_id
1 'polypeptide(L)'
;MLGVSPTTLRTWDRRYGLGPSTRVEGKHRRYSEDDVARLKRMVELTSTGVSPASAAATVTPTGDLDFEAAAARLDAAEMRRVAVDLIARHGVVHTWDVVLAPFLVELGEQVATTAAGVEVEHCASTSIGDAMRASLTAGPPAVLLACAPDEQHSLPLDVLAAALAEHQCTARNLGARVPGDALVSAVDVLRPRVVFVWAHDRVYATQVPLKALDGVSVLVGGAGWAQVELPEGVERVDTLTAAVETILNRI
;
A
#
# COMPACT_ATOMS: atom_id res chain seq x y z
N MET A 1 -23.19 -27.61 2.31
CA MET A 1 -23.12 -27.16 3.71
C MET A 1 -21.66 -26.77 3.98
N LEU A 2 -21.37 -25.61 4.58
CA LEU A 2 -20.01 -25.02 4.62
C LEU A 2 -19.01 -25.71 5.58
N GLY A 3 -19.45 -26.62 6.45
CA GLY A 3 -18.58 -27.28 7.43
C GLY A 3 -18.10 -26.38 8.59
N VAL A 4 -18.56 -25.13 8.65
CA VAL A 4 -18.16 -24.13 9.65
C VAL A 4 -19.23 -23.94 10.72
N SER A 5 -18.82 -23.81 11.98
CA SER A 5 -19.76 -23.57 13.08
C SER A 5 -20.45 -22.20 12.97
N PRO A 6 -21.73 -22.05 13.38
CA PRO A 6 -22.40 -20.76 13.44
C PRO A 6 -21.67 -19.71 14.29
N THR A 7 -20.93 -20.15 15.32
CA THR A 7 -20.13 -19.28 16.19
C THR A 7 -18.91 -18.72 15.47
N THR A 8 -18.29 -19.52 14.60
CA THR A 8 -17.18 -19.11 13.75
C THR A 8 -17.67 -18.11 12.70
N LEU A 9 -18.81 -18.36 12.05
CA LEU A 9 -19.42 -17.42 11.09
C LEU A 9 -19.74 -16.06 11.73
N ARG A 10 -20.26 -16.04 12.97
CA ARG A 10 -20.46 -14.79 13.73
C ARG A 10 -19.16 -14.10 14.08
N THR A 11 -18.11 -14.88 14.37
CA THR A 11 -16.78 -14.32 14.66
C THR A 11 -16.17 -13.70 13.41
N TRP A 12 -16.28 -14.35 12.25
CA TRP A 12 -15.80 -13.83 10.98
C TRP A 12 -16.59 -12.62 10.48
N ASP A 13 -17.91 -12.62 10.63
CA ASP A 13 -18.73 -11.42 10.42
C ASP A 13 -18.25 -10.25 11.28
N ARG A 14 -18.12 -10.46 12.59
CA ARG A 14 -17.73 -9.40 13.53
C ARG A 14 -16.30 -8.91 13.33
N ARG A 15 -15.34 -9.81 13.05
CA ARG A 15 -13.91 -9.47 12.97
C ARG A 15 -13.45 -9.07 11.57
N TYR A 16 -14.09 -9.60 10.54
CA TYR A 16 -13.60 -9.47 9.16
C TYR A 16 -14.70 -9.03 8.18
N GLY A 17 -15.90 -8.72 8.64
CA GLY A 17 -16.98 -8.24 7.76
C GLY A 17 -17.58 -9.33 6.85
N LEU A 18 -17.27 -10.61 7.07
CA LEU A 18 -17.80 -11.75 6.30
C LEU A 18 -19.21 -12.17 6.74
N GLY A 19 -20.05 -11.15 6.95
CA GLY A 19 -21.46 -11.28 7.25
C GLY A 19 -22.33 -11.40 6.00
N PRO A 20 -23.65 -11.55 6.20
CA PRO A 20 -24.60 -11.45 5.10
C PRO A 20 -24.60 -10.05 4.48
N SER A 21 -24.59 -9.97 3.15
CA SER A 21 -24.60 -8.71 2.40
C SER A 21 -25.94 -7.99 2.47
N THR A 22 -27.05 -8.72 2.55
CA THR A 22 -28.39 -8.16 2.72
C THR A 22 -28.84 -8.28 4.18
N ARG A 23 -28.97 -7.14 4.87
CA ARG A 23 -29.59 -7.08 6.19
C ARG A 23 -31.10 -6.94 6.03
N VAL A 24 -31.80 -8.08 6.02
CA VAL A 24 -33.27 -8.10 6.12
C VAL A 24 -33.64 -7.91 7.60
N GLU A 25 -34.56 -6.99 7.91
CA GLU A 25 -35.11 -6.85 9.26
C GLU A 25 -35.77 -8.18 9.69
N GLY A 26 -35.15 -8.87 10.64
CA GLY A 26 -35.60 -10.17 11.14
C GLY A 26 -34.58 -10.84 12.08
N LYS A 27 -35.02 -11.86 12.83
CA LYS A 27 -34.19 -12.58 13.82
C LYS A 27 -33.12 -13.52 13.21
N HIS A 28 -33.12 -13.75 11.90
CA HIS A 28 -32.27 -14.74 11.24
C HIS A 28 -31.35 -14.13 10.18
N ARG A 29 -30.06 -14.51 10.23
CA ARG A 29 -29.05 -14.13 9.23
C ARG A 29 -29.32 -14.88 7.92
N ARG A 30 -29.49 -14.15 6.81
CA ARG A 30 -29.73 -14.70 5.47
C ARG A 30 -28.56 -14.37 4.55
N TYR A 31 -27.78 -15.38 4.21
CA TYR A 31 -26.63 -15.26 3.32
C TYR A 31 -27.09 -15.39 1.86
N SER A 32 -26.65 -14.48 0.99
CA SER A 32 -26.81 -14.59 -0.46
C SER A 32 -25.89 -15.68 -1.04
N GLU A 33 -26.07 -16.03 -2.31
CA GLU A 33 -25.16 -16.96 -2.99
C GLU A 33 -23.72 -16.45 -3.00
N ASP A 34 -23.52 -15.15 -3.20
CA ASP A 34 -22.21 -14.51 -3.14
C ASP A 34 -21.60 -14.58 -1.75
N ASP A 35 -22.41 -14.36 -0.69
CA ASP A 35 -21.91 -14.50 0.67
C ASP A 35 -21.45 -15.94 0.96
N VAL A 36 -22.20 -16.92 0.46
CA VAL A 36 -21.85 -18.33 0.58
C VAL A 36 -20.58 -18.65 -0.22
N ALA A 37 -20.39 -18.08 -1.41
CA ALA A 37 -19.19 -18.28 -2.23
C ALA A 37 -17.93 -17.75 -1.53
N ARG A 38 -18.00 -16.57 -0.92
CA ARG A 38 -16.91 -15.96 -0.15
C ARG A 38 -16.56 -16.75 1.09
N LEU A 39 -17.58 -17.25 1.80
CA LEU A 39 -17.38 -18.14 2.94
C LEU A 39 -16.75 -19.47 2.53
N LYS A 40 -17.11 -20.06 1.39
CA LYS A 40 -16.44 -21.26 0.86
C LYS A 40 -14.96 -21.00 0.61
N ARG A 41 -14.63 -19.87 -0.03
CA ARG A 41 -13.25 -19.52 -0.34
C ARG A 41 -12.44 -19.19 0.90
N MET A 42 -13.04 -18.56 1.92
CA MET A 42 -12.39 -18.37 3.22
C MET A 42 -12.04 -19.70 3.88
N VAL A 43 -12.95 -20.68 3.84
CA VAL A 43 -12.73 -22.03 4.38
C VAL A 43 -11.61 -22.73 3.63
N GLU A 44 -11.59 -22.64 2.31
CA GLU A 44 -10.54 -23.22 1.47
C GLU A 44 -9.16 -22.65 1.83
N LEU A 45 -9.01 -21.32 1.84
CA LEU A 45 -7.75 -20.65 2.17
C LEU A 45 -7.27 -20.97 3.59
N THR A 46 -8.18 -20.99 4.57
CA THR A 46 -7.80 -21.34 5.94
C THR A 46 -7.42 -22.82 6.08
N SER A 47 -8.02 -23.71 5.28
CA SER A 47 -7.67 -25.13 5.26
C SER A 47 -6.31 -25.42 4.62
N THR A 48 -5.82 -24.54 3.75
CA THR A 48 -4.48 -24.64 3.13
C THR A 48 -3.40 -23.96 3.96
N GLY A 49 -3.72 -23.49 5.17
CA GLY A 49 -2.76 -22.90 6.12
C GLY A 49 -2.65 -21.38 6.08
N VAL A 50 -3.44 -20.69 5.25
CA VAL A 50 -3.51 -19.22 5.26
C VAL A 50 -4.17 -18.74 6.55
N SER A 51 -3.63 -17.70 7.18
CA SER A 51 -4.21 -17.17 8.42
C SER A 51 -5.63 -16.64 8.16
N PRO A 52 -6.57 -16.74 9.13
CA PRO A 52 -7.93 -16.24 8.94
C PRO A 52 -8.01 -14.75 8.58
N ALA A 53 -7.04 -13.93 9.01
CA ALA A 53 -6.99 -12.52 8.66
C ALA A 53 -6.62 -12.31 7.17
N SER A 54 -5.59 -13.00 6.69
CA SER A 54 -5.15 -12.92 5.29
C SER A 54 -6.20 -13.55 4.35
N ALA A 55 -6.77 -14.70 4.72
CA ALA A 55 -7.84 -15.33 3.97
C ALA A 55 -9.10 -14.45 3.88
N ALA A 56 -9.44 -13.76 4.97
CA ALA A 56 -10.58 -12.85 4.96
C ALA A 56 -10.35 -11.64 4.06
N ALA A 57 -9.13 -11.10 4.03
CA ALA A 57 -8.77 -10.01 3.14
C ALA A 57 -8.99 -10.39 1.66
N THR A 58 -8.65 -11.61 1.26
CA THR A 58 -8.83 -12.12 -0.11
C THR A 58 -10.31 -12.32 -0.52
N VAL A 59 -11.21 -12.53 0.45
CA VAL A 59 -12.60 -12.96 0.16
C VAL A 59 -13.66 -11.95 0.60
N THR A 60 -13.24 -10.84 1.18
CA THR A 60 -14.16 -9.74 1.51
C THR A 60 -14.34 -8.91 0.25
N PRO A 61 -15.57 -8.81 -0.29
CA PRO A 61 -15.79 -7.96 -1.45
C PRO A 61 -15.69 -6.52 -0.96
N THR A 62 -14.99 -5.69 -1.72
CA THR A 62 -15.06 -4.24 -1.61
C THR A 62 -16.46 -3.79 -2.06
N GLY A 63 -17.49 -4.03 -1.26
CA GLY A 63 -18.90 -3.83 -1.66
C GLY A 63 -19.14 -2.44 -2.27
N ASP A 64 -19.85 -2.37 -3.41
CA ASP A 64 -20.09 -1.19 -4.28
C ASP A 64 -18.84 -0.36 -4.66
N LEU A 65 -17.65 -0.78 -4.26
CA LEU A 65 -16.37 -0.11 -4.43
C LEU A 65 -15.48 -1.01 -5.29
N ASP A 66 -15.75 -0.99 -6.59
CA ASP A 66 -15.04 -1.82 -7.56
C ASP A 66 -13.98 -0.98 -8.29
N PHE A 67 -12.75 -1.06 -7.78
CA PHE A 67 -11.62 -0.32 -8.36
C PHE A 67 -11.29 -0.83 -9.78
N GLU A 68 -11.43 -2.14 -10.01
CA GLU A 68 -11.20 -2.77 -11.32
C GLU A 68 -12.23 -2.32 -12.35
N ALA A 69 -13.52 -2.29 -11.98
CA ALA A 69 -14.56 -1.79 -12.89
C ALA A 69 -14.45 -0.30 -13.18
N ALA A 70 -13.93 0.50 -12.24
CA ALA A 70 -13.60 1.90 -12.50
C ALA A 70 -12.40 2.02 -13.47
N ALA A 71 -11.36 1.21 -13.26
CA ALA A 71 -10.18 1.16 -14.12
C ALA A 71 -10.49 0.70 -15.54
N ALA A 72 -11.34 -0.33 -15.71
CA ALA A 72 -11.78 -0.85 -17.00
C ALA A 72 -12.54 0.21 -17.85
N ARG A 73 -13.11 1.23 -17.20
CA ARG A 73 -13.77 2.37 -17.85
C ARG A 73 -12.88 3.62 -17.96
N LEU A 74 -11.62 3.54 -17.52
CA LEU A 74 -10.69 4.68 -17.39
C LEU A 74 -11.29 5.85 -16.58
N ASP A 75 -12.14 5.52 -15.60
CA ASP A 75 -12.82 6.51 -14.78
C ASP A 75 -11.92 6.94 -13.61
N ALA A 76 -11.01 7.89 -13.88
CA ALA A 76 -10.05 8.39 -12.89
C ALA A 76 -10.72 8.95 -11.63
N ALA A 77 -11.85 9.63 -11.80
CA ALA A 77 -12.59 10.21 -10.68
C ALA A 77 -13.16 9.12 -9.78
N GLU A 78 -13.75 8.08 -10.39
CA GLU A 78 -14.29 6.95 -9.64
C GLU A 78 -13.19 6.10 -9.01
N MET A 79 -12.08 5.83 -9.71
CA MET A 79 -10.91 5.12 -9.14
C MET A 79 -10.40 5.83 -7.89
N ARG A 80 -10.22 7.16 -7.96
CA ARG A 80 -9.80 7.95 -6.81
C ARG A 80 -10.83 7.91 -5.68
N ARG A 81 -12.12 8.06 -5.98
CA ARG A 81 -13.21 7.99 -4.99
C ARG A 81 -13.22 6.64 -4.27
N VAL A 82 -13.13 5.55 -5.04
CA VAL A 82 -13.06 4.18 -4.52
C VAL A 82 -11.82 4.00 -3.64
N ALA A 83 -10.64 4.44 -4.08
CA ALA A 83 -9.42 4.36 -3.28
C ALA A 83 -9.54 5.13 -1.95
N VAL A 84 -10.09 6.36 -1.97
CA VAL A 84 -10.34 7.15 -0.76
C VAL A 84 -11.30 6.42 0.19
N ASP A 85 -12.40 5.88 -0.33
CA ASP A 85 -13.38 5.16 0.49
C ASP A 85 -12.82 3.87 1.09
N LEU A 86 -11.96 3.15 0.35
CA LEU A 86 -11.27 1.96 0.86
C LEU A 86 -10.29 2.31 1.97
N ILE A 87 -9.46 3.35 1.76
CA ILE A 87 -8.54 3.85 2.78
C ILE A 87 -9.30 4.27 4.04
N ALA A 88 -10.40 5.02 3.90
CA ALA A 88 -11.20 5.46 5.04
C ALA A 88 -11.84 4.30 5.82
N ARG A 89 -12.15 3.18 5.16
CA ARG A 89 -12.77 2.00 5.80
C ARG A 89 -11.77 1.03 6.40
N HIS A 90 -10.61 0.86 5.77
CA HIS A 90 -9.68 -0.24 6.07
C HIS A 90 -8.27 0.20 6.44
N GLY A 91 -7.95 1.48 6.27
CA GLY A 91 -6.61 2.05 6.43
C GLY A 91 -5.75 1.91 5.17
N VAL A 92 -4.68 2.71 5.10
CA VAL A 92 -3.79 2.77 3.94
C VAL A 92 -3.10 1.44 3.70
N VAL A 93 -2.46 0.87 4.74
CA VAL A 93 -1.64 -0.34 4.60
C VAL A 93 -2.46 -1.52 4.09
N HIS A 94 -3.63 -1.77 4.69
CA HIS A 94 -4.51 -2.86 4.26
C HIS A 94 -5.01 -2.65 2.83
N THR A 95 -5.45 -1.43 2.51
CA THR A 95 -5.97 -1.11 1.16
C THR A 95 -4.90 -1.29 0.10
N TRP A 96 -3.67 -0.86 0.38
CA TRP A 96 -2.54 -1.03 -0.52
C TRP A 96 -2.20 -2.51 -0.72
N ASP A 97 -1.95 -3.26 0.35
CA ASP A 97 -1.46 -4.64 0.27
C ASP A 97 -2.48 -5.62 -0.32
N VAL A 98 -3.78 -5.37 -0.10
CA VAL A 98 -4.85 -6.32 -0.46
C VAL A 98 -5.54 -5.97 -1.76
N VAL A 99 -5.60 -4.68 -2.13
CA VAL A 99 -6.39 -4.22 -3.29
C VAL A 99 -5.50 -3.55 -4.34
N LEU A 100 -4.84 -2.45 -3.97
CA LEU A 100 -4.22 -1.57 -4.96
C LEU A 100 -2.91 -2.13 -5.53
N ALA A 101 -2.03 -2.68 -4.68
CA ALA A 101 -0.77 -3.25 -5.13
C ALA A 101 -0.97 -4.52 -5.98
N PRO A 102 -1.80 -5.50 -5.59
CA PRO A 102 -2.10 -6.65 -6.45
C PRO A 102 -2.64 -6.24 -7.81
N PHE A 103 -3.60 -5.30 -7.85
CA PHE A 103 -4.13 -4.76 -9.10
C PHE A 103 -3.02 -4.17 -10.02
N LEU A 104 -2.12 -3.35 -9.47
CA LEU A 104 -1.03 -2.75 -10.24
C LEU A 104 -0.01 -3.79 -10.72
N VAL A 105 0.25 -4.84 -9.92
CA VAL A 105 1.14 -5.94 -10.31
C VAL A 105 0.53 -6.71 -11.48
N GLU A 106 -0.73 -7.13 -11.39
CA GLU A 106 -1.43 -7.83 -12.46
C GLU A 106 -1.50 -6.99 -13.75
N LEU A 107 -1.77 -5.69 -13.61
CA LEU A 107 -1.78 -4.76 -14.73
C LEU A 107 -0.40 -4.61 -15.38
N GLY A 108 0.66 -4.49 -14.57
CA GLY A 108 2.03 -4.42 -15.06
C GLY A 108 2.47 -5.69 -15.79
N GLU A 109 2.09 -6.87 -15.29
CA GLU A 109 2.32 -8.15 -15.96
C GLU A 109 1.57 -8.23 -17.30
N GLN A 110 0.33 -7.76 -17.34
CA GLN A 110 -0.44 -7.68 -18.58
C GLN A 110 0.21 -6.73 -19.60
N VAL A 111 0.63 -5.54 -19.17
CA VAL A 111 1.30 -4.56 -20.03
C VAL A 111 2.60 -5.14 -20.58
N ALA A 112 3.41 -5.79 -19.74
CA ALA A 112 4.67 -6.40 -20.15
C ALA A 112 4.48 -7.53 -21.17
N THR A 113 3.38 -8.28 -21.07
CA THR A 113 3.10 -9.45 -21.94
C THR A 113 2.36 -9.09 -23.22
N THR A 114 1.44 -8.13 -23.17
CA THR A 114 0.51 -7.83 -24.28
C THR A 114 0.75 -6.46 -24.93
N ALA A 115 1.55 -5.59 -24.30
CA ALA A 115 1.68 -4.16 -24.63
C ALA A 115 0.35 -3.38 -24.60
N ALA A 116 -0.70 -3.92 -23.97
CA ALA A 116 -2.00 -3.28 -23.79
C ALA A 116 -2.25 -2.95 -22.31
N GLY A 117 -2.91 -1.82 -22.02
CA GLY A 117 -3.25 -1.39 -20.67
C GLY A 117 -2.34 -0.30 -20.08
N VAL A 118 -1.42 0.27 -20.87
CA VAL A 118 -0.54 1.37 -20.43
C VAL A 118 -1.37 2.60 -20.02
N GLU A 119 -2.46 2.87 -20.75
CA GLU A 119 -3.41 3.93 -20.43
C GLU A 119 -4.10 3.70 -19.07
N VAL A 120 -4.42 2.44 -18.75
CA VAL A 120 -5.01 2.07 -17.47
C VAL A 120 -3.97 2.19 -16.36
N GLU A 121 -2.73 1.78 -16.61
CA GLU A 121 -1.63 1.84 -15.63
C GLU A 121 -1.35 3.28 -15.19
N HIS A 122 -1.22 4.19 -16.17
CA HIS A 122 -1.04 5.61 -15.89
C HIS A 122 -2.23 6.20 -15.15
N CYS A 123 -3.46 5.87 -15.58
CA CYS A 123 -4.68 6.39 -14.98
C CYS A 123 -4.84 5.90 -13.53
N ALA A 124 -4.61 4.62 -13.27
CA ALA A 124 -4.69 4.01 -11.96
C ALA A 124 -3.60 4.55 -11.01
N SER A 125 -2.33 4.56 -11.44
CA SER A 125 -1.23 5.06 -10.60
C SER A 125 -1.43 6.53 -10.20
N THR A 126 -1.92 7.36 -11.12
CA THR A 126 -2.26 8.76 -10.85
C THR A 126 -3.41 8.87 -9.84
N SER A 127 -4.49 8.13 -10.07
CA SER A 127 -5.69 8.16 -9.23
C SER A 127 -5.41 7.68 -7.80
N ILE A 128 -4.59 6.64 -7.65
CA ILE A 128 -4.13 6.13 -6.35
C ILE A 128 -3.24 7.17 -5.67
N GLY A 129 -2.26 7.73 -6.37
CA GLY A 129 -1.38 8.76 -5.83
C GLY A 129 -2.16 9.97 -5.32
N ASP A 130 -3.19 10.39 -6.04
CA ASP A 130 -4.06 11.49 -5.61
C ASP A 130 -4.89 11.15 -4.37
N ALA A 131 -5.38 9.91 -4.25
CA ALA A 131 -6.07 9.44 -3.05
C ALA A 131 -5.14 9.42 -1.82
N MET A 132 -3.90 8.96 -1.99
CA MET A 132 -2.88 8.98 -0.93
C MET A 132 -2.54 10.41 -0.50
N ARG A 133 -2.29 11.30 -1.48
CA ARG A 133 -1.99 12.72 -1.21
C ARG A 133 -3.13 13.46 -0.52
N ALA A 134 -4.39 13.10 -0.78
CA ALA A 134 -5.54 13.67 -0.10
C ALA A 134 -5.60 13.34 1.41
N SER A 135 -4.87 12.32 1.86
CA SER A 135 -4.82 11.88 3.26
C SER A 135 -3.70 12.54 4.07
N LEU A 136 -2.86 13.36 3.44
CA LEU A 136 -1.68 13.94 4.09
C LEU A 136 -2.05 15.05 5.08
N THR A 137 -1.33 15.08 6.19
CA THR A 137 -1.47 16.10 7.23
C THR A 137 -0.45 17.23 7.08
N ALA A 138 -0.82 18.45 7.47
CA ALA A 138 0.11 19.58 7.53
C ALA A 138 0.92 19.58 8.82
N GLY A 139 2.20 19.95 8.74
CA GLY A 139 3.08 20.08 9.89
C GLY A 139 4.58 20.11 9.53
N PRO A 140 5.47 20.31 10.51
CA PRO A 140 6.90 20.11 10.30
C PRO A 140 7.17 18.61 10.05
N PRO A 141 7.90 18.24 8.98
CA PRO A 141 8.13 16.84 8.65
C PRO A 141 9.16 16.20 9.59
N ALA A 142 8.79 15.09 10.22
CA ALA A 142 9.75 14.25 10.97
C ALA A 142 10.52 13.30 10.04
N VAL A 143 9.97 13.04 8.85
CA VAL A 143 10.49 12.07 7.87
C VAL A 143 10.72 12.74 6.53
N LEU A 144 11.82 12.41 5.86
CA LEU A 144 12.07 12.78 4.47
C LEU A 144 11.99 11.54 3.59
N LEU A 145 11.20 11.61 2.52
CA LEU A 145 11.02 10.54 1.54
C LEU A 145 11.56 11.01 0.19
N ALA A 146 12.35 10.17 -0.49
CA ALA A 146 12.89 10.48 -1.81
C ALA A 146 13.05 9.21 -2.65
N CYS A 147 12.82 9.31 -3.96
CA CYS A 147 13.27 8.28 -4.89
C CYS A 147 14.77 8.45 -5.15
N ALA A 148 15.45 7.36 -5.49
CA ALA A 148 16.82 7.39 -5.97
C ALA A 148 16.96 8.27 -7.24
N PRO A 149 18.20 8.66 -7.61
CA PRO A 149 18.44 9.34 -8.88
C PRO A 149 17.86 8.56 -10.06
N ASP A 150 17.21 9.28 -10.97
CA ASP A 150 16.54 8.76 -12.17
C ASP A 150 15.37 7.77 -11.97
N GLU A 151 15.06 7.37 -10.73
CA GLU A 151 13.91 6.55 -10.40
C GLU A 151 12.59 7.32 -10.61
N GLN A 152 11.66 6.76 -11.37
CA GLN A 152 10.36 7.37 -11.69
C GLN A 152 9.18 6.78 -10.90
N HIS A 153 9.33 5.57 -10.36
CA HIS A 153 8.27 4.88 -9.62
C HIS A 153 8.11 5.47 -8.21
N SER A 154 7.43 6.62 -8.14
CA SER A 154 7.28 7.41 -6.91
C SER A 154 6.02 7.11 -6.10
N LEU A 155 5.06 6.36 -6.66
CA LEU A 155 3.82 5.96 -5.98
C LEU A 155 4.07 5.30 -4.60
N PRO A 156 5.06 4.40 -4.42
CA PRO A 156 5.35 3.83 -3.11
C PRO A 156 5.65 4.87 -2.02
N LEU A 157 6.19 6.04 -2.37
CA LEU A 157 6.44 7.12 -1.42
C LEU A 157 5.16 7.84 -1.02
N ASP A 158 4.21 8.04 -1.94
CA ASP A 158 2.90 8.60 -1.61
C ASP A 158 2.13 7.68 -0.66
N VAL A 159 2.20 6.36 -0.91
CA VAL A 159 1.60 5.33 -0.05
C VAL A 159 2.23 5.36 1.34
N LEU A 160 3.55 5.37 1.44
CA LEU A 160 4.25 5.45 2.73
C LEU A 160 3.92 6.75 3.47
N ALA A 161 3.89 7.88 2.77
CA ALA A 161 3.52 9.17 3.36
C ALA A 161 2.09 9.15 3.92
N ALA A 162 1.14 8.58 3.18
CA ALA A 162 -0.25 8.45 3.63
C ALA A 162 -0.37 7.52 4.85
N ALA A 163 0.34 6.39 4.85
CA ALA A 163 0.34 5.46 5.99
C ALA A 163 0.93 6.11 7.25
N LEU A 164 2.01 6.89 7.13
CA LEU A 164 2.57 7.65 8.25
C LEU A 164 1.61 8.74 8.75
N ALA A 165 0.85 9.37 7.85
CA ALA A 165 -0.13 10.39 8.20
C ALA A 165 -1.28 9.84 9.06
N GLU A 166 -1.69 8.57 8.90
CA GLU A 166 -2.66 7.90 9.78
C GLU A 166 -2.19 7.85 11.25
N HIS A 167 -0.87 7.89 11.46
CA HIS A 167 -0.21 7.93 12.76
C HIS A 167 0.24 9.34 13.18
N GLN A 168 -0.28 10.40 12.53
CA GLN A 168 0.10 11.80 12.77
C GLN A 168 1.61 12.07 12.55
N CYS A 169 2.29 11.20 11.80
CA CYS A 169 3.68 11.37 11.44
C CYS A 169 3.77 12.09 10.09
N THR A 170 4.10 13.38 10.12
CA THR A 170 4.25 14.17 8.89
C THR A 170 5.54 13.79 8.15
N ALA A 171 5.42 13.47 6.87
CA ALA A 171 6.53 13.20 5.97
C ALA A 171 6.63 14.28 4.87
N ARG A 172 7.86 14.65 4.50
CA ARG A 172 8.14 15.43 3.30
C ARG A 172 8.53 14.49 2.17
N ASN A 173 7.69 14.37 1.15
CA ASN A 173 8.00 13.62 -0.06
C ASN A 173 8.62 14.54 -1.12
N LEU A 174 9.85 14.25 -1.56
CA LEU A 174 10.53 14.94 -2.66
C LEU A 174 10.16 14.39 -4.04
N GLY A 175 9.52 13.23 -4.09
CA GLY A 175 9.04 12.60 -5.32
C GLY A 175 10.13 11.82 -6.07
N ALA A 176 9.94 11.74 -7.38
CA ALA A 176 10.78 10.99 -8.32
C ALA A 176 12.11 11.71 -8.64
N ARG A 177 13.09 10.94 -9.13
CA ARG A 177 14.34 11.42 -9.73
C ARG A 177 15.10 12.43 -8.88
N VAL A 178 15.26 12.18 -7.59
CA VAL A 178 15.93 13.13 -6.68
C VAL A 178 17.45 12.99 -6.84
N PRO A 179 18.17 14.03 -7.30
CA PRO A 179 19.62 13.99 -7.36
C PRO A 179 20.24 13.83 -5.97
N GLY A 180 21.40 13.16 -5.90
CA GLY A 180 22.05 12.85 -4.61
C GLY A 180 22.44 14.10 -3.80
N ASP A 181 22.91 15.15 -4.46
CA ASP A 181 23.24 16.44 -3.84
C ASP A 181 21.99 17.18 -3.34
N ALA A 182 20.89 17.11 -4.08
CA ALA A 182 19.60 17.65 -3.67
C ALA A 182 19.03 16.92 -2.44
N LEU A 183 19.22 15.59 -2.35
CA LEU A 183 18.84 14.81 -1.17
C LEU A 183 19.64 15.25 0.07
N VAL A 184 20.96 15.37 -0.04
CA VAL A 184 21.83 15.85 1.06
C VAL A 184 21.42 17.25 1.50
N SER A 185 21.24 18.17 0.54
CA SER A 185 20.79 19.54 0.81
C SER A 185 19.42 19.57 1.53
N ALA A 186 18.49 18.70 1.15
CA ALA A 186 17.19 18.60 1.82
C ALA A 186 17.31 18.09 3.27
N VAL A 187 18.23 17.15 3.54
CA VAL A 187 18.52 16.68 4.90
C VAL A 187 19.09 17.81 5.75
N ASP A 188 20.03 18.59 5.23
CA ASP A 188 20.63 19.72 5.95
C ASP A 188 19.60 20.80 6.32
N VAL A 189 18.68 21.10 5.40
CA VAL A 189 17.64 22.11 5.58
C VAL A 189 16.53 21.63 6.53
N LEU A 190 16.03 20.41 6.33
CA LEU A 190 14.86 19.91 7.05
C LEU A 190 15.22 19.27 8.39
N ARG A 191 16.46 18.78 8.55
CA ARG A 191 16.93 17.98 9.68
C ARG A 191 15.91 16.92 10.11
N PRO A 192 15.49 16.03 9.19
CA PRO A 192 14.52 14.98 9.51
C PRO A 192 15.12 14.00 10.51
N ARG A 193 14.26 13.30 11.25
CA ARG A 193 14.69 12.19 12.12
C ARG A 193 14.99 10.93 11.33
N VAL A 194 14.23 10.70 10.26
CA VAL A 194 14.39 9.54 9.38
C VAL A 194 14.40 9.98 7.92
N VAL A 195 15.30 9.41 7.13
CA VAL A 195 15.29 9.50 5.67
C VAL A 195 14.94 8.12 5.11
N PHE A 196 13.96 8.05 4.22
CA PHE A 196 13.62 6.83 3.48
C PHE A 196 13.89 7.05 1.99
N VAL A 197 14.70 6.16 1.40
CA VAL A 197 15.03 6.21 -0.03
C VAL A 197 14.46 5.01 -0.77
N TRP A 198 13.64 5.28 -1.79
CA TRP A 198 13.05 4.26 -2.65
C TRP A 198 13.85 4.03 -3.92
N ALA A 199 14.06 2.78 -4.31
CA ALA A 199 14.55 2.41 -5.64
C ALA A 199 13.92 1.10 -6.12
N HIS A 200 13.35 1.12 -7.32
CA HIS A 200 12.82 -0.05 -8.00
C HIS A 200 13.93 -0.79 -8.76
N ASP A 201 14.84 -0.06 -9.43
CA ASP A 201 15.99 -0.64 -10.13
C ASP A 201 17.31 -0.45 -9.35
N ARG A 202 18.17 -1.48 -9.42
CA ARG A 202 19.49 -1.49 -8.79
C ARG A 202 20.42 -0.39 -9.32
N VAL A 203 20.35 -0.09 -10.61
CA VAL A 203 21.17 0.96 -11.23
C VAL A 203 20.93 2.31 -10.57
N TYR A 204 19.68 2.61 -10.21
CA TYR A 204 19.32 3.85 -9.50
C TYR A 204 19.71 3.79 -8.03
N ALA A 205 19.46 2.66 -7.36
CA ALA A 205 19.85 2.46 -5.96
C ALA A 205 21.33 2.76 -5.70
N THR A 206 22.22 2.27 -6.57
CA THR A 206 23.68 2.47 -6.43
C THR A 206 24.15 3.92 -6.62
N GLN A 207 23.31 4.81 -7.15
CA GLN A 207 23.64 6.22 -7.34
C GLN A 207 23.35 7.08 -6.10
N VAL A 208 22.64 6.54 -5.12
CA VAL A 208 22.29 7.28 -3.90
C VAL A 208 23.54 7.43 -3.01
N PRO A 209 23.92 8.65 -2.60
CA PRO A 209 25.12 8.88 -1.80
C PRO A 209 24.87 8.58 -0.31
N LEU A 210 24.55 7.33 0.04
CA LEU A 210 24.17 6.94 1.41
C LEU A 210 25.20 7.33 2.48
N LYS A 211 26.49 7.30 2.15
CA LYS A 211 27.57 7.70 3.07
C LYS A 211 27.58 9.20 3.40
N ALA A 212 26.96 10.03 2.56
CA ALA A 212 26.84 11.47 2.79
C ALA A 212 25.61 11.83 3.63
N LEU A 213 24.79 10.84 4.00
CA LEU A 213 23.64 11.01 4.90
C LEU A 213 24.01 10.60 6.33
N ASP A 214 25.24 10.90 6.75
CA ASP A 214 25.70 10.57 8.09
C ASP A 214 24.93 11.36 9.17
N GLY A 215 24.82 10.79 10.36
CA GLY A 215 24.14 11.44 11.49
C GLY A 215 22.60 11.47 11.45
N VAL A 216 21.97 10.92 10.39
CA VAL A 216 20.52 10.68 10.35
C VAL A 216 20.22 9.20 10.20
N SER A 217 19.07 8.76 10.74
CA SER A 217 18.62 7.38 10.55
C SER A 217 18.15 7.19 9.11
N VAL A 218 18.84 6.34 8.34
CA VAL A 218 18.51 6.06 6.95
C VAL A 218 17.84 4.69 6.82
N LEU A 219 16.73 4.66 6.09
CA LEU A 219 16.03 3.48 5.64
C LEU A 219 16.03 3.43 4.11
N VAL A 220 16.13 2.24 3.55
CA VAL A 220 15.99 2.02 2.11
C VAL A 220 14.95 0.95 1.83
N GLY A 221 14.21 1.10 0.73
CA GLY A 221 13.18 0.15 0.32
C GLY A 221 13.01 0.06 -1.18
N GLY A 222 12.47 -1.07 -1.64
CA GLY A 222 12.26 -1.38 -3.04
C GLY A 222 13.27 -2.40 -3.60
N ALA A 223 12.88 -3.06 -4.69
CA ALA A 223 13.61 -4.20 -5.24
C ALA A 223 15.04 -3.85 -5.68
N GLY A 224 15.31 -2.58 -6.01
CA GLY A 224 16.64 -2.11 -6.41
C GLY A 224 17.71 -2.30 -5.33
N TRP A 225 17.31 -2.38 -4.06
CA TRP A 225 18.21 -2.56 -2.92
C TRP A 225 18.50 -4.03 -2.57
N ALA A 226 17.87 -5.00 -3.23
CA ALA A 226 17.96 -6.41 -2.86
C ALA A 226 19.40 -6.96 -2.87
N GLN A 227 20.26 -6.44 -3.75
CA GLN A 227 21.64 -6.87 -3.98
C GLN A 227 22.66 -5.72 -3.85
N VAL A 228 22.31 -4.67 -3.11
CA VAL A 228 23.20 -3.54 -2.86
C VAL A 228 23.76 -3.68 -1.46
N GLU A 229 25.09 -3.60 -1.32
CA GLU A 229 25.75 -3.58 -0.02
C GLU A 229 25.49 -2.23 0.65
N LEU A 230 24.95 -2.27 1.87
CA LEU A 230 24.55 -1.08 2.61
C LEU A 230 25.65 -0.66 3.61
N PRO A 231 25.95 0.64 3.74
CA PRO A 231 26.81 1.14 4.80
C PRO A 231 26.26 0.82 6.19
N GLU A 232 27.15 0.80 7.19
CA GLU A 232 26.75 0.66 8.59
C GLU A 232 25.74 1.75 8.99
N GLY A 233 24.69 1.36 9.71
CA GLY A 233 23.62 2.25 10.16
C GLY A 233 22.47 2.46 9.16
N VAL A 234 22.59 1.98 7.92
CA VAL A 234 21.49 1.97 6.94
C VAL A 234 20.72 0.64 7.05
N GLU A 235 19.40 0.72 7.23
CA GLU A 235 18.54 -0.47 7.32
C GLU A 235 17.65 -0.62 6.09
N ARG A 236 17.56 -1.84 5.55
CA ARG A 236 16.63 -2.17 4.46
C ARG A 236 15.30 -2.65 5.04
N VAL A 237 14.20 -2.15 4.50
CA VAL A 237 12.84 -2.63 4.81
C VAL A 237 12.15 -3.11 3.53
N ASP A 238 11.57 -4.29 3.59
CA ASP A 238 11.08 -5.01 2.41
C ASP A 238 9.55 -4.93 2.25
N THR A 239 8.82 -4.40 3.25
CA THR A 239 7.34 -4.26 3.20
C THR A 239 6.90 -2.88 3.68
N LEU A 240 5.72 -2.44 3.26
CA LEU A 240 5.11 -1.19 3.72
C LEU A 240 4.89 -1.21 5.25
N THR A 241 4.35 -2.30 5.79
CA THR A 241 4.14 -2.46 7.23
C THR A 241 5.45 -2.31 8.01
N ALA A 242 6.51 -3.01 7.60
CA ALA A 242 7.82 -2.91 8.26
C ALA A 242 8.41 -1.49 8.16
N ALA A 243 8.25 -0.82 7.00
CA ALA A 243 8.70 0.56 6.85
C ALA A 243 7.99 1.50 7.83
N VAL A 244 6.66 1.40 7.93
CA VAL A 244 5.87 2.22 8.87
C VAL A 244 6.29 1.94 10.32
N GLU A 245 6.35 0.68 10.74
CA GLU A 245 6.72 0.31 12.11
C GLU A 245 8.14 0.78 12.47
N THR A 246 9.13 0.54 11.60
CA THR A 246 10.52 0.94 11.84
C THR A 246 10.64 2.47 11.91
N ILE A 247 9.93 3.22 11.06
CA ILE A 247 9.92 4.69 11.10
C ILE A 247 9.32 5.18 12.42
N LEU A 248 8.14 4.69 12.81
CA LEU A 248 7.46 5.14 14.03
C LEU A 248 8.27 4.85 15.29
N ASN A 249 8.99 3.73 15.34
CA ASN A 249 9.88 3.40 16.46
C ASN A 249 11.11 4.32 16.58
N ARG A 250 11.43 5.09 15.53
CA ARG A 250 12.56 6.03 15.48
C ARG A 250 12.12 7.49 15.65
N ILE A 251 10.81 7.74 15.76
CA ILE A 251 10.18 9.05 16.04
C ILE A 251 9.86 9.17 17.55
#